data_AF-A0A3L7WVY2-F1
#
_entry.id   AF-A0A3L7WVY2-F1
#
_cell.length_a   1.000
_cell.length_b   1.000
_cell.length_c   1.000
_cell.angle_alpha   90.00
_cell.angle_beta   90.00
_cell.angle_gamma   90.00
#
_symmetry.space_group_name_H-M   'P 1'
#
loop_
_entity.id
_entity.type
_entity.pdbx_description
1 polymer ?
#
loop_
_entity_poly.entity_id
_entity_poly.type
_entity_poly.pdbx_seq_one_letter_code
_entity_poly.pdbx_strand_id
1 'polypeptide(L)' 'MSSVTQFINSLKRIDGIIARKTEGLNHADSMRQLPFPGNCMNWNIGHILVYRMQFLGVIDGVSKPDPAEFAIYGGGS' A
#
# COMPACT_ATOMS: atom_id res chain seq x y z
N MET A 1 4.93 -18.69 -15.95
CA MET A 1 4.00 -17.64 -15.49
C MET A 1 3.31 -18.11 -14.23
N SER A 2 3.20 -17.27 -13.21
CA SER A 2 2.40 -17.60 -12.02
C SER A 2 0.92 -17.72 -12.38
N SER A 3 0.20 -18.66 -11.77
CA SER A 3 -1.24 -18.79 -11.96
C SER A 3 -2.01 -17.67 -11.24
N VAL A 4 -3.26 -17.43 -11.64
CA VAL A 4 -4.18 -16.51 -10.95
C VAL A 4 -4.27 -16.85 -9.46
N THR A 5 -4.36 -18.14 -9.11
CA THR A 5 -4.39 -18.60 -7.72
C THR A 5 -3.12 -18.22 -6.95
N GLN A 6 -1.93 -18.38 -7.57
CA GLN A 6 -0.67 -18.00 -6.93
C GLN A 6 -0.59 -16.49 -6.69
N PHE A 7 -1.10 -15.68 -7.61
CA PHE A 7 -1.19 -14.23 -7.45
C PHE A 7 -2.14 -13.84 -6.32
N ILE A 8 -3.35 -14.39 -6.29
CA ILE A 8 -4.34 -14.16 -5.22
C ILE A 8 -3.77 -14.55 -3.85
N ASN A 9 -3.10 -15.69 -3.75
CA ASN A 9 -2.48 -16.13 -2.50
C ASN A 9 -1.35 -15.20 -2.05
N SER A 10 -0.59 -14.65 -2.99
CA SER A 10 0.46 -13.66 -2.70
C SER A 10 -0.12 -12.36 -2.16
N LEU A 11 -1.21 -11.86 -2.76
CA LEU A 11 -1.92 -10.68 -2.26
C LEU A 11 -2.47 -10.89 -0.85
N LYS A 12 -3.16 -12.02 -0.59
CA LYS A 12 -3.67 -12.38 0.74
C LYS A 12 -2.56 -12.45 1.79
N ARG A 13 -1.41 -13.00 1.42
CA ARG A 13 -0.25 -13.09 2.32
C ARG A 13 0.29 -11.71 2.67
N ILE A 14 0.45 -10.83 1.68
CA ILE A 14 0.97 -9.46 1.88
C ILE A 14 0.00 -8.66 2.76
N ASP A 15 -1.29 -8.70 2.45
CA ASP A 15 -2.35 -8.04 3.23
C ASP A 15 -2.32 -8.50 4.70
N GLY A 16 -2.25 -9.81 4.93
CA GLY A 16 -2.14 -10.36 6.28
C GLY A 16 -0.83 -9.99 6.99
N ILE A 17 0.28 -9.78 6.26
CA ILE A 17 1.53 -9.27 6.85
C ILE A 17 1.36 -7.82 7.27
N ILE A 18 0.77 -6.96 6.42
CA ILE A 18 0.52 -5.56 6.74
C ILE A 18 -0.35 -5.49 7.99
N ALA A 19 -1.49 -6.20 8.01
CA ALA A 19 -2.40 -6.22 9.15
C ALA A 19 -1.70 -6.58 10.48
N ARG A 20 -0.90 -7.66 10.50
CA ARG A 20 -0.15 -8.05 11.70
C ARG A 20 0.96 -7.08 12.08
N LYS A 21 1.58 -6.40 11.12
CA LYS A 21 2.66 -5.44 11.38
C LYS A 21 2.13 -4.08 11.82
N THR A 22 0.86 -3.78 11.52
CA THR A 22 0.17 -2.56 11.95
C THR A 22 -0.68 -2.77 13.19
N GLU A 23 -0.80 -4.00 13.70
CA GLU A 23 -1.63 -4.32 14.86
C GLU A 23 -1.19 -3.54 16.10
N GLY A 24 -2.14 -2.86 16.75
CA GLY A 24 -1.90 -2.03 17.94
C GLY A 24 -1.21 -0.69 17.67
N LEU A 25 -0.82 -0.38 16.43
CA LEU A 25 -0.24 0.91 16.07
C LEU A 25 -1.35 1.94 15.82
N ASN A 26 -1.14 3.16 16.30
CA ASN A 26 -2.02 4.28 16.01
C ASN A 26 -1.47 5.17 14.90
N HIS A 27 -2.23 6.21 14.55
CA HIS A 27 -1.82 7.18 13.55
C HIS A 27 -0.53 7.93 13.92
N ALA A 28 -0.34 8.30 15.18
CA ALA A 28 0.90 8.97 15.60
C ALA A 28 2.12 8.07 15.45
N ASP A 29 1.98 6.75 15.72
CA ASP A 29 3.04 5.78 15.47
C ASP A 29 3.37 5.67 13.98
N SER A 30 2.37 5.72 13.09
CA SER A 30 2.59 5.62 11.64
C SER A 30 3.32 6.83 11.05
N MET A 31 3.21 7.99 11.68
CA MET A 31 3.85 9.23 11.25
C MET A 31 5.31 9.35 11.69
N ARG A 32 5.81 8.45 12.56
CA ARG A 32 7.21 8.48 13.02
C ARG A 32 8.19 8.22 11.88
N GLN A 33 9.24 9.04 11.81
CA GLN A 33 10.36 8.84 10.89
C GLN A 33 11.34 7.81 11.46
N LEU A 34 11.98 7.05 10.57
CA LEU A 34 13.02 6.10 10.95
C LEU A 34 14.32 6.84 11.29
N PRO A 35 15.17 6.30 12.18
CA PRO A 35 16.47 6.91 12.53
C PRO A 35 17.53 6.69 11.43
N PHE A 36 17.10 6.51 10.19
CA PHE A 36 17.89 6.31 8.98
C PHE A 36 17.05 6.73 7.76
N PRO A 37 17.67 6.99 6.59
CA PRO A 37 16.93 7.40 5.40
C PRO A 37 15.86 6.38 5.02
N GLY A 38 14.61 6.81 5.07
CA GLY A 38 13.46 5.97 4.77
C GLY A 38 12.15 6.72 5.01
N ASN A 39 11.09 6.23 4.39
CA ASN A 39 9.76 6.80 4.53
C ASN A 39 9.10 6.32 5.83
N CYS A 40 8.28 7.17 6.45
CA CYS A 40 7.45 6.76 7.58
C CYS A 40 6.43 5.68 7.16
N MET A 41 5.87 4.96 8.14
CA MET A 41 4.91 3.89 7.86
C MET A 41 3.65 4.40 7.16
N ASN A 42 3.17 5.59 7.54
CA ASN A 42 2.00 6.23 6.92
C ASN A 42 2.21 6.41 5.41
N TRP A 43 3.38 6.89 5.01
CA TRP A 43 3.71 7.06 3.59
C TRP A 43 3.75 5.71 2.87
N ASN A 44 4.39 4.69 3.44
CA ASN A 44 4.48 3.37 2.81
C ASN A 44 3.10 2.72 2.62
N ILE A 45 2.22 2.79 3.61
CA ILE A 45 0.87 2.23 3.51
C ILE A 45 0.04 3.02 2.50
N GLY A 46 0.10 4.35 2.52
CA GLY A 46 -0.55 5.19 1.52
C GLY A 46 -0.09 4.87 0.10
N HIS A 47 1.23 4.69 -0.11
CA HIS A 47 1.80 4.34 -1.40
C HIS A 47 1.26 2.99 -1.91
N ILE A 48 1.21 1.98 -1.03
CA ILE A 48 0.62 0.67 -1.36
C ILE A 48 -0.85 0.80 -1.79
N LEU A 49 -1.65 1.59 -1.05
CA LEU A 49 -3.08 1.74 -1.31
C LEU A 49 -3.35 2.41 -2.67
N VAL A 50 -2.67 3.50 -2.97
CA VAL A 50 -2.92 4.23 -4.22
C VAL A 50 -2.51 3.42 -5.45
N TYR A 51 -1.40 2.68 -5.39
CA TYR A 51 -0.97 1.80 -6.48
C TYR A 51 -1.82 0.53 -6.60
N ARG A 52 -2.34 0.01 -5.49
CA ARG A 52 -3.34 -1.07 -5.53
C ARG A 52 -4.57 -0.65 -6.35
N MET A 53 -5.05 0.58 -6.18
CA MET A 53 -6.17 1.10 -6.96
C MET A 53 -5.82 1.34 -8.43
N GLN A 54 -4.60 1.81 -8.73
CA GLN A 54 -4.13 1.90 -10.12
C GLN A 54 -4.11 0.53 -10.81
N PHE A 55 -3.55 -0.49 -10.17
CA PHE A 55 -3.51 -1.84 -10.75
C PHE A 55 -4.90 -2.44 -10.92
N LEU A 56 -5.82 -2.19 -9.98
CA LEU A 56 -7.20 -2.60 -10.15
C LEU A 56 -7.84 -1.91 -11.36
N GLY A 57 -7.54 -0.63 -11.58
CA GLY A 57 -7.97 0.13 -12.75
C GLY A 57 -7.47 -0.44 -14.08
N VAL A 58 -6.27 -1.02 -14.11
CA VAL A 58 -5.75 -1.73 -15.30
C VAL A 58 -6.59 -2.99 -15.60
N ILE A 59 -7.19 -3.61 -14.59
CA ILE A 59 -7.98 -4.84 -14.72
C ILE A 59 -9.44 -4.52 -15.09
N ASP A 60 -10.07 -3.59 -14.38
CA ASP A 60 -11.52 -3.33 -14.48
C ASP A 60 -11.87 -2.10 -15.34
N GLY A 61 -10.88 -1.26 -15.68
CA GLY A 61 -11.06 -0.03 -16.45
C GLY A 61 -11.79 1.11 -15.73
N VAL A 62 -12.16 0.95 -14.46
CA VAL A 62 -13.01 1.90 -13.71
C VAL A 62 -12.42 2.33 -12.37
N SER A 63 -11.61 1.46 -11.75
CA SER A 63 -10.95 1.76 -10.48
C SER A 63 -9.86 2.80 -10.66
N LYS A 64 -9.79 3.76 -9.74
CA LYS A 64 -8.76 4.78 -9.69
C LYS A 64 -8.51 5.19 -8.24
N PRO A 65 -7.27 5.54 -7.86
CA PRO A 65 -7.02 6.14 -6.56
C PRO A 65 -7.73 7.49 -6.44
N ASP A 66 -8.00 7.92 -5.21
CA ASP A 66 -8.40 9.29 -4.97
C ASP A 66 -7.27 10.25 -5.43
N PRO A 67 -7.56 11.30 -6.20
CA PRO A 67 -6.53 12.19 -6.72
C PRO A 67 -5.73 12.92 -5.63
N ALA A 68 -6.36 13.26 -4.50
CA ALA A 68 -5.68 13.94 -3.40
C ALA A 68 -4.76 12.98 -2.65
N GLU A 69 -5.18 11.73 -2.44
CA GLU A 69 -4.30 10.69 -1.89
C GLU A 69 -3.13 10.38 -2.82
N PHE A 70 -3.38 10.28 -4.13
CA PHE A 70 -2.33 10.02 -5.13
C PHE A 70 -1.31 11.17 -5.20
N ALA A 71 -1.74 12.42 -5.01
CA ALA A 71 -0.81 13.55 -4.96
C ALA A 71 0.16 13.48 -3.76
N ILE A 72 -0.24 12.85 -2.66
CA ILE A 72 0.59 12.69 -1.46
C ILE A 72 1.47 11.44 -1.54
N TYR A 73 0.89 10.32 -2.00
CA TYR A 73 1.52 8.99 -1.89
C TYR A 73 2.00 8.40 -3.22
N GLY A 74 1.63 8.98 -4.36
CA GLY A 74 1.92 8.42 -5.69
C GLY A 74 3.30 8.75 -6.25
N GLY A 75 4.08 9.61 -5.60
CA GLY A 75 5.39 10.06 -6.08
C GLY A 75 6.54 9.62 -5.17
N GLY A 76 7.70 9.32 -5.77
CA GLY A 76 8.92 8.92 -5.07
C GLY A 76 9.00 7.42 -4.77
N SER A 77 10.18 6.82 -5.03
CA SER A 77 10.57 5.47 -4.60
C SER A 77 12.06 5.42 -4.32
#